data_AF-A0A918UP25-F1
#
_entry.id   AF-A0A918UP25-F1
#
_cell.length_a   1.000
_cell.length_b   1.000
_cell.length_c   1.000
_cell.angle_alpha   90.00
_cell.angle_beta   90.00
_cell.angle_gamma   90.00
#
_symmetry.space_group_name_H-M   'P 1'
#
loop_
_entity.id
_entity.type
_entity.pdbx_description
1 polymer ?
#
loop_
_entity_poly.entity_id
_entity_poly.type
_entity_poly.pdbx_seq_one_letter_code
_entity_poly.pdbx_strand_id
1 'polypeptide(L)'
;MSKLLVFDRNTLPEPEVGGPLPERIVTCDPKHLTWNLETSEDETVFSGYWQSTPGSWRIAYDEWEFCTILEGVSVLHEDGGASVALTPGSQFVIRPGFTGIWEVVETTLKSYVIRL
;
A
#
# COMPACT_ATOMS: atom_id res chain seq x y z
N MET A 1 -8.76 -7.88 -26.93
CA MET A 1 -9.23 -7.23 -25.68
C MET A 1 -8.83 -5.76 -25.70
N SER A 2 -9.45 -4.92 -24.87
CA SER A 2 -9.03 -3.52 -24.70
C SER A 2 -7.60 -3.45 -24.18
N LYS A 3 -6.81 -2.50 -24.68
CA LYS A 3 -5.48 -2.16 -24.12
C LYS A 3 -5.55 -1.10 -23.01
N LEU A 4 -6.77 -0.64 -22.70
CA LEU A 4 -7.06 0.28 -21.61
C LEU A 4 -7.76 -0.50 -20.50
N LEU A 5 -7.21 -0.40 -19.28
CA LEU A 5 -7.81 -0.88 -18.05
C LEU A 5 -8.21 0.33 -17.20
N VAL A 6 -9.47 0.36 -16.75
CA VAL A 6 -9.99 1.39 -15.86
C VAL A 6 -10.24 0.75 -14.51
N PHE A 7 -9.69 1.35 -13.45
CA PHE A 7 -9.93 0.86 -12.10
C PHE A 7 -11.30 1.36 -11.60
N ASP A 8 -12.30 0.48 -11.62
CA ASP A 8 -13.63 0.76 -11.06
C ASP A 8 -13.81 0.10 -9.70
N ARG A 9 -14.02 0.93 -8.67
CA ARG A 9 -14.22 0.48 -7.29
C ARG A 9 -15.54 -0.26 -7.06
N ASN A 10 -16.52 -0.09 -7.96
CA ASN A 10 -17.84 -0.72 -7.83
C ASN A 10 -17.86 -2.16 -8.36
N THR A 11 -16.79 -2.59 -9.03
CA THR A 11 -16.71 -3.91 -9.69
C THR A 11 -15.43 -4.65 -9.31
N LEU A 12 -14.93 -4.43 -8.09
CA LEU A 12 -13.72 -5.11 -7.62
C LEU A 12 -13.96 -6.61 -7.45
N PRO A 13 -12.97 -7.46 -7.81
CA PRO A 13 -13.01 -8.87 -7.49
C PRO A 13 -12.90 -9.10 -5.98
N GLU A 14 -12.97 -10.36 -5.56
CA GLU A 14 -12.64 -10.73 -4.18
C GLU A 14 -11.17 -10.36 -3.89
N PRO A 15 -10.88 -9.65 -2.78
CA PRO A 15 -9.51 -9.29 -2.43
C PRO A 15 -8.70 -10.49 -1.94
N GLU A 16 -7.39 -10.41 -2.11
CA GLU A 16 -6.46 -11.19 -1.30
C GLU A 16 -6.46 -10.64 0.13
N VAL A 17 -6.70 -11.51 1.11
CA VAL A 17 -6.66 -11.18 2.53
C VAL A 17 -5.27 -11.50 3.07
N GLY A 18 -4.65 -10.52 3.71
CA GLY A 18 -3.32 -10.67 4.29
C GLY A 18 -3.10 -9.77 5.50
N GLY A 19 -1.83 -9.52 5.79
CA GLY A 19 -1.40 -8.67 6.89
C GLY A 19 0.12 -8.65 6.95
N PRO A 20 0.71 -7.80 7.80
CA PRO A 20 2.13 -7.86 8.08
C PRO A 20 2.48 -9.18 8.76
N LEU A 21 3.73 -9.62 8.60
CA LEU A 21 4.25 -10.76 9.35
C LEU A 21 4.18 -10.48 10.86
N PRO A 22 3.81 -11.46 11.71
CA PRO A 22 3.60 -11.24 13.14
C PRO A 22 4.78 -10.54 13.86
N GLU A 23 6.01 -10.88 13.47
CA GLU A 23 7.24 -10.32 14.03
C GLU A 23 7.52 -8.87 13.61
N ARG A 24 6.84 -8.36 12.57
CA ARG A 24 6.93 -6.96 12.14
C ARG A 24 5.89 -6.08 12.80
N ILE A 25 4.85 -6.66 13.41
CA ILE A 25 3.75 -5.90 14.04
C ILE A 25 4.29 -5.13 15.24
N VAL A 26 3.96 -3.84 15.28
CA VAL A 26 4.23 -2.95 16.41
C VAL A 26 2.95 -2.74 17.23
N THR A 27 1.81 -2.48 16.57
CA THR A 27 0.51 -2.33 17.24
C THR A 27 -0.65 -2.95 16.46
N CYS A 28 -1.67 -3.41 17.20
CA CYS A 28 -3.04 -3.72 16.76
C CYS A 28 -3.27 -4.76 15.64
N ASP A 29 -2.25 -5.48 15.16
CA ASP A 29 -2.37 -6.58 14.17
C ASP A 29 -3.29 -6.25 12.97
N PRO A 30 -2.88 -5.29 12.12
CA PRO A 30 -3.72 -4.80 11.04
C PRO A 30 -3.98 -5.88 9.99
N LYS A 31 -5.18 -5.83 9.39
CA LYS A 31 -5.61 -6.72 8.31
C LYS A 31 -5.58 -5.98 6.99
N HIS A 32 -4.98 -6.61 6.00
CA HIS A 32 -4.83 -6.05 4.66
C HIS A 32 -5.81 -6.71 3.69
N LEU A 33 -6.32 -5.91 2.76
CA LEU A 33 -7.02 -6.37 1.57
C LEU A 33 -6.29 -5.82 0.35
N THR A 34 -5.95 -6.69 -0.59
CA THR A 34 -5.28 -6.32 -1.84
C THR A 34 -6.13 -6.73 -3.03
N TRP A 35 -6.42 -5.78 -3.92
CA TRP A 35 -7.02 -6.00 -5.22
C TRP A 35 -5.98 -5.72 -6.29
N ASN A 36 -5.23 -6.75 -6.70
CA ASN A 36 -4.27 -6.63 -7.79
C ASN A 36 -5.01 -6.70 -9.15
N LEU A 37 -5.14 -5.56 -9.82
CA LEU A 37 -5.98 -5.42 -11.01
C LEU A 37 -5.20 -5.59 -12.32
N GLU A 38 -3.90 -5.33 -12.29
CA GLU A 38 -3.00 -5.52 -13.43
C GLU A 38 -1.69 -6.13 -12.97
N THR A 39 -1.21 -7.10 -13.74
CA THR A 39 0.15 -7.64 -13.68
C THR A 39 0.71 -7.59 -15.10
N SER A 40 1.90 -7.01 -15.28
CA SER A 40 2.57 -6.99 -16.58
C SER A 40 2.92 -8.41 -17.06
N GLU A 41 3.10 -8.57 -18.37
CA GLU A 41 3.43 -9.88 -18.98
C GLU A 41 4.72 -10.51 -18.43
N ASP A 42 5.67 -9.68 -18.00
CA ASP A 42 6.94 -10.08 -17.40
C ASP A 42 6.91 -10.17 -15.86
N GLU A 43 5.75 -9.94 -15.26
CA GLU A 43 5.51 -9.99 -13.80
C GLU A 43 6.43 -9.03 -13.00
N THR A 44 6.83 -7.92 -13.60
CA THR A 44 7.67 -6.89 -12.93
C THR A 44 6.89 -5.66 -12.49
N VAL A 45 5.68 -5.44 -13.02
CA VAL A 45 4.83 -4.30 -12.69
C VAL A 45 3.46 -4.78 -12.25
N PHE A 46 2.99 -4.22 -11.13
CA PHE A 46 1.71 -4.53 -10.52
C PHE A 46 0.96 -3.23 -10.25
N SER A 47 -0.36 -3.23 -10.42
CA SER A 47 -1.15 -2.08 -10.00
C SER A 47 -2.55 -2.47 -9.55
N GLY A 48 -3.08 -1.72 -8.60
CA GLY A 48 -4.33 -2.08 -7.96
C GLY A 48 -4.69 -1.20 -6.78
N TYR A 49 -5.53 -1.74 -5.90
CA TYR A 49 -5.90 -1.12 -4.64
C TYR A 49 -5.41 -1.95 -3.47
N TRP A 50 -5.06 -1.25 -2.39
CA TRP A 50 -4.71 -1.86 -1.12
C TRP A 50 -5.43 -1.12 0.00
N GLN A 51 -5.95 -1.88 0.96
CA GLN A 51 -6.57 -1.36 2.17
C GLN A 51 -5.94 -1.98 3.41
N SER A 52 -5.84 -1.21 4.49
CA SER A 52 -5.51 -1.73 5.82
C SER A 52 -6.38 -1.15 6.90
N THR A 53 -6.72 -1.97 7.88
CA THR A 53 -7.27 -1.52 9.17
C THR A 53 -6.20 -0.79 10.01
N PRO A 54 -6.60 -0.07 11.07
CA PRO A 54 -5.64 0.59 11.97
C PRO A 54 -4.66 -0.36 12.63
N GLY A 55 -3.41 0.09 12.78
CA GLY A 55 -2.29 -0.67 13.31
C GLY A 55 -0.97 -0.18 12.74
N SER A 56 0.15 -0.70 13.24
CA SER A 56 1.47 -0.31 12.76
C SER A 56 2.43 -1.49 12.67
N TRP A 57 3.32 -1.46 11.69
CA TRP A 57 4.31 -2.51 11.47
C TRP A 57 5.59 -1.97 10.83
N ARG A 58 6.69 -2.72 11.02
CA ARG A 58 7.97 -2.45 10.38
C ARG A 58 7.91 -2.79 8.89
N ILE A 59 8.39 -1.87 8.07
CA ILE A 59 8.51 -2.00 6.62
C ILE A 59 9.97 -1.85 6.19
N ALA A 60 10.33 -2.61 5.16
CA ALA A 60 11.59 -2.52 4.44
C ALA A 60 11.25 -2.80 2.98
N TYR A 61 11.47 -1.81 2.12
CA TYR A 61 11.10 -1.85 0.71
C TYR A 61 12.32 -2.18 -0.15
N ASP A 62 12.21 -3.26 -0.92
CA ASP A 62 13.18 -3.60 -1.96
C ASP A 62 12.68 -3.15 -3.35
N GLU A 63 11.37 -2.96 -3.47
CA GLU A 63 10.65 -2.53 -4.64
C GLU A 63 10.47 -1.00 -4.70
N TRP A 64 10.10 -0.52 -5.89
CA TRP A 64 9.65 0.85 -6.10
C TRP A 64 8.12 0.88 -6.13
N GLU A 65 7.50 1.69 -5.28
CA GLU A 65 6.03 1.77 -5.18
C GLU A 65 5.55 3.23 -5.28
N PHE A 66 4.72 3.55 -6.28
CA PHE A 66 3.92 4.78 -6.31
C PHE A 66 2.57 4.53 -5.65
N CYS A 67 2.13 5.46 -4.81
CA CYS A 67 0.87 5.40 -4.09
C CYS A 67 0.06 6.68 -4.25
N THR A 68 -1.27 6.55 -4.26
CA THR A 68 -2.20 7.64 -3.96
C THR A 68 -3.13 7.20 -2.84
N ILE A 69 -3.19 7.97 -1.74
CA ILE A 69 -4.20 7.74 -0.69
C ILE A 69 -5.55 8.22 -1.20
N LEU A 70 -6.54 7.35 -1.11
CA LEU A 70 -7.93 7.63 -1.51
C LEU A 70 -8.81 7.90 -0.30
N GLU A 71 -8.60 7.18 0.79
CA GLU A 71 -9.38 7.27 2.03
C GLU A 71 -8.49 7.01 3.25
N GLY A 72 -8.91 7.52 4.41
CA GLY A 72 -8.24 7.31 5.68
C GLY A 72 -6.95 8.12 5.85
N VAL A 73 -6.19 7.75 6.88
CA VAL A 73 -4.97 8.43 7.29
C VAL A 73 -3.91 7.40 7.65
N SER A 74 -2.74 7.52 7.03
CA SER A 74 -1.54 6.79 7.38
C SER A 74 -0.40 7.75 7.72
N VAL A 75 0.59 7.28 8.45
CA VAL A 75 1.84 7.99 8.71
C VAL A 75 3.00 7.06 8.39
N LEU A 76 3.94 7.54 7.58
CA LEU A 76 5.21 6.86 7.34
C LEU A 76 6.27 7.44 8.27
N HIS A 77 6.88 6.58 9.09
CA HIS A 77 8.00 6.94 9.93
C HIS A 77 9.27 6.33 9.33
N GLU A 78 10.03 7.12 8.58
CA GLU A 78 11.33 6.69 8.05
C GLU A 78 12.37 6.60 9.17
N ASP A 79 13.19 5.55 9.16
CA ASP A 79 14.28 5.39 10.13
C ASP A 79 15.28 6.54 10.00
N GLY A 80 15.43 7.34 11.06
CA GLY A 80 16.31 8.52 11.06
C GLY A 80 15.77 9.72 10.27
N GLY A 81 14.58 9.61 9.69
CA GLY A 81 13.90 10.66 8.94
C GLY A 81 12.77 11.32 9.73
N ALA A 82 12.14 12.33 9.10
CA ALA A 82 10.92 12.93 9.62
C ALA A 82 9.71 12.08 9.21
N SER A 83 8.71 12.00 10.09
CA SER A 83 7.47 11.32 9.75
C SER A 83 6.63 12.13 8.77
N VAL A 84 5.95 11.45 7.86
CA VAL A 84 5.10 12.07 6.83
C VAL A 84 3.67 11.55 6.97
N ALA A 85 2.72 12.47 7.21
CA ALA A 85 1.30 12.16 7.21
C ALA A 85 0.77 12.06 5.78
N LEU A 86 -0.01 11.01 5.53
CA LEU A 86 -0.60 10.66 4.25
C LEU A 86 -2.12 10.65 4.40
N THR A 87 -2.78 11.56 3.70
CA THR A 87 -4.24 11.80 3.76
C THR A 87 -4.84 11.69 2.36
N PRO A 88 -6.18 11.68 2.18
CA PRO A 88 -6.76 11.58 0.85
C PRO A 88 -6.22 12.65 -0.11
N GLY A 89 -5.75 12.21 -1.28
CA GLY A 89 -5.07 13.05 -2.27
C GLY A 89 -3.54 13.11 -2.14
N SER A 90 -2.94 12.58 -1.06
CA SER A 90 -1.49 12.41 -0.97
C SER A 90 -1.00 11.46 -2.04
N GLN A 91 0.01 11.89 -2.81
CA GLN A 91 0.67 11.13 -3.86
C GLN A 91 2.16 11.06 -3.57
N PHE A 92 2.73 9.86 -3.58
CA PHE A 92 4.12 9.67 -3.17
C PHE A 92 4.72 8.40 -3.76
N VAL A 93 6.03 8.30 -3.63
CA VAL A 93 6.81 7.14 -4.05
C VAL A 93 7.61 6.65 -2.85
N ILE A 94 7.53 5.37 -2.55
CA ILE A 94 8.48 4.66 -1.70
C ILE A 94 9.52 4.03 -2.63
N ARG A 95 10.79 4.25 -2.33
CA ARG A 95 11.91 3.78 -3.16
C ARG A 95 12.59 2.58 -2.49
N PRO A 96 13.27 1.73 -3.28
CA PRO A 96 14.13 0.69 -2.74
C PRO A 96 15.11 1.24 -1.69
N GLY A 97 15.24 0.53 -0.58
CA GLY A 97 16.06 0.92 0.57
C GLY A 97 15.32 1.73 1.63
N PHE A 98 14.05 2.09 1.43
CA PHE A 98 13.24 2.69 2.49
C PHE A 98 13.04 1.70 3.63
N THR A 99 13.31 2.14 4.86
CA THR A 99 13.07 1.37 6.09
C THR A 99 12.36 2.24 7.11
N GLY A 100 11.43 1.66 7.85
CA GLY A 100 10.60 2.47 8.72
C GLY A 100 9.42 1.72 9.34
N ILE A 101 8.44 2.50 9.79
CA ILE A 101 7.15 2.01 10.26
C ILE A 101 6.06 2.59 9.35
N TRP A 102 5.16 1.73 8.88
CA TRP A 102 3.87 2.17 8.35
C TRP A 102 2.87 2.14 9.50
N GLU A 103 2.31 3.30 9.84
CA GLU A 103 1.21 3.43 10.78
C GLU A 103 -0.07 3.75 10.02
N VAL A 104 -1.12 2.97 10.25
CA VAL A 104 -2.47 3.25 9.77
C VAL A 104 -3.26 3.77 10.97
N VAL A 105 -3.58 5.07 10.94
CA VAL A 105 -4.31 5.76 12.02
C VAL A 105 -5.81 5.59 11.84
N GLU A 106 -6.28 5.76 10.61
CA GLU A 106 -7.64 5.47 10.17
C GLU A 106 -7.58 4.49 9.00
N THR A 107 -8.57 3.60 8.86
CA THR A 107 -8.62 2.60 7.78
C THR A 107 -8.26 3.25 6.45
N THR A 108 -7.10 2.88 5.91
CA THR A 108 -6.51 3.54 4.75
C THR A 108 -6.81 2.73 3.51
N LEU A 109 -7.27 3.39 2.46
CA LEU A 109 -7.35 2.82 1.10
C LEU A 109 -6.39 3.59 0.20
N LYS A 110 -5.52 2.89 -0.52
CA LYS A 110 -4.62 3.48 -1.52
C LYS A 110 -4.77 2.78 -2.87
N SER A 111 -4.58 3.51 -3.96
CA SER A 111 -4.19 2.91 -5.23
C SER A 111 -2.67 2.86 -5.31
N TYR A 112 -2.13 1.79 -5.88
CA TYR A 112 -0.69 1.60 -6.01
C TYR A 112 -0.27 1.22 -7.43
N VAL A 113 1.00 1.51 -7.73
CA VAL A 113 1.78 0.90 -8.81
C VAL A 113 3.11 0.46 -8.22
N ILE A 114 3.40 -0.83 -8.29
CA ILE A 114 4.66 -1.43 -7.84
C ILE A 114 5.48 -1.80 -9.07
N ARG A 115 6.79 -1.58 -8.97
CA ARG A 115 7.79 -2.11 -9.88
C ARG A 115 8.88 -2.82 -9.07
N LEU A 116 9.14 -4.08 -9.41
CA LEU A 116 10.24 -4.88 -8.87
C LEU A 116 11.60 -4.53 -9.48
#